data_AF-A0A9E1UWC7-F1
#
_entry.id   AF-A0A9E1UWC7-F1
#
_cell.length_a   1.000
_cell.length_b   1.000
_cell.length_c   1.000
_cell.angle_alpha   90.00
_cell.angle_beta   90.00
_cell.angle_gamma   90.00
#
_symmetry.space_group_name_H-M   'P 1'
#
loop_
_entity.id
_entity.type
_entity.pdbx_description
1 polymer ?
#
loop_
_entity_poly.entity_id
_entity_poly.type
_entity_poly.pdbx_seq_one_letter_code
_entity_poly.pdbx_strand_id
1 'polypeptide(L)'
;MEQNSATPTSPTGPPPAWEGIAPGRIQRDATVRDFVTPSRILWQSSGDGVEIADADVLLGPSTRQPATVKVGLCTLTSSPEQTASLLFDFGIEMQGGLQLVMGMFAGKEPAQFRVRFGESASEAMSDIGGEAGATNDHATRDLAIAAPW
;
A
#
# COMPACT_ATOMS: atom_id res chain seq x y z
N MET A 1 -19.14 -16.93 -25.16
CA MET A 1 -17.73 -16.66 -25.46
C MET A 1 -16.91 -17.27 -24.33
N GLU A 2 -16.42 -18.49 -24.52
CA GLU A 2 -15.48 -19.13 -23.60
C GLU A 2 -14.15 -18.38 -23.65
N GLN A 3 -13.70 -17.86 -22.50
CA GLN A 3 -12.34 -17.35 -22.36
C GLN A 3 -11.43 -18.55 -22.10
N ASN A 4 -10.58 -18.88 -23.06
CA ASN A 4 -9.52 -19.86 -22.90
C ASN A 4 -8.61 -19.45 -21.74
N SER A 5 -8.72 -20.15 -20.61
CA SER A 5 -7.77 -20.07 -19.50
C SER A 5 -6.48 -20.78 -19.89
N ALA A 6 -5.61 -20.11 -20.64
CA ALA A 6 -4.25 -20.57 -20.84
C ALA A 6 -3.49 -20.45 -19.51
N THR A 7 -3.14 -21.58 -18.89
CA THR A 7 -2.24 -21.60 -17.73
C THR A 7 -0.90 -21.00 -18.16
N PRO A 8 -0.44 -19.88 -17.58
CA PRO A 8 0.83 -19.28 -17.98
C PRO A 8 1.96 -20.27 -17.65
N THR A 9 2.65 -20.77 -18.67
CA THR A 9 3.86 -21.56 -18.50
C THR A 9 4.97 -20.63 -18.02
N SER A 10 5.40 -20.78 -16.78
CA SER A 10 6.53 -20.04 -16.23
C SER A 10 7.78 -20.25 -17.11
N PRO A 11 8.51 -19.19 -17.50
CA PRO A 11 9.71 -19.33 -18.31
C PRO A 11 10.77 -20.15 -17.56
N THR A 12 11.35 -21.12 -18.25
CA THR A 12 12.31 -22.09 -17.68
C THR A 12 13.74 -21.54 -17.55
N GLY A 13 14.00 -20.30 -18.00
CA GLY A 13 15.32 -19.64 -18.03
C GLY A 13 15.38 -18.35 -17.20
N PRO A 14 16.57 -17.88 -16.79
CA PRO A 14 16.72 -16.50 -16.31
C PRO A 14 16.36 -15.51 -17.45
N PRO A 15 16.00 -14.25 -17.13
CA PRO A 15 15.74 -13.23 -18.14
C PRO A 15 16.91 -13.10 -19.14
N PRO A 16 16.66 -12.77 -20.42
CA PRO A 16 17.74 -12.58 -21.42
C PRO A 16 18.80 -11.55 -21.00
N ALA A 17 18.41 -10.54 -20.23
CA ALA A 17 19.33 -9.54 -19.66
C ALA A 17 20.40 -10.15 -18.71
N TRP A 18 20.26 -11.41 -18.30
CA TRP A 18 21.15 -12.11 -17.37
C TRP A 18 22.09 -13.09 -18.07
N GLU A 19 22.13 -13.07 -19.42
CA GLU A 19 23.11 -13.85 -20.18
C GLU A 19 24.56 -13.50 -19.76
N GLY A 20 25.38 -14.53 -19.53
CA GLY A 20 26.78 -14.38 -19.12
C GLY A 20 27.01 -14.22 -17.61
N ILE A 21 25.97 -14.13 -16.78
CA ILE A 21 26.13 -14.21 -15.32
C ILE A 21 26.55 -15.64 -14.94
N ALA A 22 27.62 -15.75 -14.14
CA ALA A 22 28.15 -17.03 -13.69
C ALA A 22 27.07 -17.86 -12.93
N PRO A 23 26.97 -19.18 -13.14
CA PRO A 23 25.93 -20.03 -12.55
C PRO A 23 25.77 -19.98 -11.02
N GLY A 24 26.82 -19.65 -10.27
CA GLY A 24 26.76 -19.48 -8.80
C GLY A 24 26.29 -18.10 -8.33
N ARG A 25 26.05 -17.16 -9.25
CA ARG A 25 25.53 -15.81 -8.96
C ARG A 25 24.05 -15.65 -9.26
N ILE A 26 23.40 -16.72 -9.75
CA ILE A 26 21.95 -16.79 -9.96
C ILE A 26 21.40 -17.85 -9.02
N GLN A 27 20.61 -17.43 -8.04
CA GLN A 27 19.81 -18.33 -7.22
C GLN A 27 18.34 -18.03 -7.49
N ARG A 28 17.59 -19.05 -7.93
CA ARG A 28 16.14 -18.92 -8.08
C ARG A 28 15.47 -19.14 -6.74
N ASP A 29 14.58 -18.22 -6.40
CA ASP A 29 13.69 -18.31 -5.26
C ASP A 29 12.25 -18.09 -5.74
N ALA A 30 11.41 -19.13 -5.64
CA ALA A 30 10.03 -19.08 -6.09
C ALA A 30 9.15 -18.62 -4.90
N THR A 31 8.61 -17.41 -4.99
CA THR A 31 7.74 -16.85 -3.95
C THR A 31 6.30 -16.74 -4.44
N VAL A 32 5.36 -17.19 -3.61
CA VAL A 32 3.92 -16.93 -3.78
C VAL A 32 3.58 -15.69 -2.95
N ARG A 33 2.71 -14.83 -3.47
CA ARG A 33 2.25 -13.61 -2.77
C ARG A 33 0.74 -13.54 -2.84
N ASP A 34 0.12 -13.52 -1.67
CA ASP A 34 -1.29 -13.20 -1.52
C ASP A 34 -1.45 -11.73 -1.15
N PHE A 35 -2.47 -11.08 -1.70
CA PHE A 35 -2.80 -9.68 -1.43
C PHE A 35 -4.10 -9.64 -0.66
N VAL A 36 -4.07 -8.99 0.50
CA VAL A 36 -5.23 -8.84 1.38
C VAL A 36 -5.65 -7.37 1.35
N THR A 37 -6.91 -7.12 1.02
CA THR A 37 -7.51 -5.79 1.12
C THR A 37 -8.06 -5.58 2.54
N PRO A 38 -8.16 -4.33 3.01
CA PRO A 38 -8.87 -4.06 4.25
C PRO A 38 -10.33 -4.55 4.21
N SER A 39 -10.83 -5.03 5.33
CA SER A 39 -12.23 -5.45 5.45
C SER A 39 -13.18 -4.25 5.59
N ARG A 40 -12.71 -3.16 6.21
CA ARG A 40 -13.47 -1.93 6.44
C ARG A 40 -12.58 -0.74 6.77
N ILE A 41 -13.16 0.45 6.67
CA ILE A 41 -12.61 1.70 7.20
C ILE A 41 -13.19 1.90 8.59
N LEU A 42 -12.33 2.03 9.61
CA LEU A 42 -12.76 2.31 10.99
C LEU A 42 -12.95 3.79 11.26
N TRP A 43 -12.12 4.61 10.64
CA TRP A 43 -12.10 6.06 10.85
C TRP A 43 -11.52 6.77 9.64
N GLN A 44 -11.97 8.00 9.44
CA GLN A 44 -11.49 8.93 8.43
C GLN A 44 -11.36 10.32 9.05
N SER A 45 -10.34 11.07 8.67
CA SER A 45 -10.23 12.45 9.12
C SER A 45 -11.33 13.31 8.51
N SER A 46 -11.72 14.35 9.25
CA SER A 46 -12.68 15.36 8.83
C SER A 46 -12.23 16.70 9.35
N GLY A 47 -12.35 17.75 8.55
CA GLY A 47 -11.98 19.10 8.96
C GLY A 47 -11.92 20.05 7.77
N ASP A 48 -11.59 21.31 8.04
CA ASP A 48 -11.62 22.37 7.04
C ASP A 48 -10.52 22.14 6.00
N GLY A 49 -10.94 22.06 4.73
CA GLY A 49 -10.03 21.82 3.60
C GLY A 49 -9.51 20.38 3.51
N VAL A 50 -10.01 19.46 4.32
CA VAL A 50 -9.75 18.02 4.19
C VAL A 50 -10.89 17.36 3.42
N GLU A 51 -10.57 16.68 2.32
CA GLU A 51 -11.54 15.92 1.53
C GLU A 51 -11.02 14.51 1.28
N ILE A 52 -11.90 13.53 1.49
CA ILE A 52 -11.65 12.12 1.19
C ILE A 52 -12.82 11.63 0.34
N ALA A 53 -12.58 11.39 -0.94
CA ALA A 53 -13.58 10.93 -1.91
C ALA A 53 -13.31 9.48 -2.32
N ASP A 54 -14.39 8.70 -2.49
CA ASP A 54 -14.37 7.31 -3.01
C ASP A 54 -13.46 6.35 -2.22
N ALA A 55 -13.39 6.50 -0.89
CA ALA A 55 -12.51 5.69 -0.04
C ALA A 55 -12.87 4.19 -0.02
N ASP A 56 -14.13 3.85 -0.31
CA ASP A 56 -14.63 2.49 -0.40
C ASP A 56 -13.94 1.66 -1.50
N VAL A 57 -13.40 2.31 -2.54
CA VAL A 57 -12.62 1.62 -3.58
C VAL A 57 -11.40 0.91 -3.01
N LEU A 58 -10.86 1.37 -1.87
CA LEU A 58 -9.69 0.78 -1.21
C LEU A 58 -10.01 -0.53 -0.48
N LEU A 59 -11.29 -0.86 -0.29
CA LEU A 59 -11.73 -2.14 0.29
C LEU A 59 -11.80 -3.26 -0.77
N GLY A 60 -11.79 -2.89 -2.06
CA GLY A 60 -11.85 -3.80 -3.18
C GLY A 60 -10.46 -4.16 -3.75
N PRO A 61 -10.38 -5.24 -4.55
CA PRO A 61 -9.14 -5.60 -5.23
C PRO A 61 -8.73 -4.53 -6.25
N SER A 62 -7.42 -4.28 -6.35
CA SER A 62 -6.86 -3.36 -7.35
C SER A 62 -6.17 -4.11 -8.49
N THR A 63 -6.01 -3.44 -9.64
CA THR A 63 -5.19 -3.94 -10.75
C THR A 63 -3.69 -3.98 -10.41
N ARG A 64 -3.29 -3.34 -9.30
CA ARG A 64 -1.90 -3.15 -8.87
C ARG A 64 -1.03 -2.44 -9.91
N GLN A 65 -1.68 -1.65 -10.77
CA GLN A 65 -1.03 -0.84 -11.78
C GLN A 65 -1.36 0.63 -11.52
N PRO A 66 -0.39 1.54 -11.60
CA PRO A 66 -0.67 2.97 -11.53
C PRO A 66 -1.71 3.37 -12.57
N ALA A 67 -2.71 4.15 -12.15
CA ALA A 67 -3.80 4.57 -13.02
C ALA A 67 -3.45 5.88 -13.74
N THR A 68 -3.51 5.86 -15.07
CA THR A 68 -3.34 7.05 -15.93
C THR A 68 -4.65 7.81 -16.16
N VAL A 69 -5.77 7.29 -15.62
CA VAL A 69 -7.10 7.90 -15.68
C VAL A 69 -7.69 7.98 -14.28
N LYS A 70 -8.49 9.02 -14.02
CA LYS A 70 -9.14 9.24 -12.71
C LYS A 70 -10.42 8.43 -12.56
N VAL A 71 -10.33 7.11 -12.67
CA VAL A 71 -11.47 6.19 -12.52
C VAL A 71 -11.10 5.10 -11.53
N GLY A 72 -11.95 4.86 -10.53
CA GLY A 72 -11.71 3.85 -9.49
C GLY A 72 -10.55 4.21 -8.57
N LEU A 73 -10.43 5.48 -8.19
CA LEU A 73 -9.39 5.99 -7.30
C LEU A 73 -10.01 6.66 -6.07
N CYS A 74 -9.40 6.44 -4.92
CA CYS A 74 -9.64 7.27 -3.74
C CYS A 74 -8.84 8.56 -3.88
N THR A 75 -9.50 9.70 -3.68
CA THR A 75 -8.84 11.01 -3.71
C THR A 75 -8.69 11.54 -2.28
N LEU A 76 -7.47 11.88 -1.90
CA LEU A 76 -7.12 12.47 -0.62
C LEU A 76 -6.66 13.91 -0.84
N THR A 77 -7.36 14.87 -0.25
CA THR A 77 -6.99 16.30 -0.27
C THR A 77 -6.73 16.77 1.15
N SER A 78 -5.55 17.31 1.38
CA SER A 78 -5.12 17.87 2.68
C SER A 78 -5.05 19.39 2.60
N SER A 79 -5.21 20.05 3.73
CA SER A 79 -4.88 21.46 3.92
C SER A 79 -3.48 21.60 4.54
N PRO A 80 -2.88 22.80 4.56
CA PRO A 80 -1.63 23.03 5.29
C PRO A 80 -1.70 22.71 6.78
N GLU A 81 -2.90 22.82 7.38
CA GLU A 81 -3.14 22.61 8.79
C GLU A 81 -3.59 21.18 9.14
N GLN A 82 -4.17 20.44 8.17
CA GLN A 82 -4.77 19.13 8.42
C GLN A 82 -4.54 18.13 7.28
N THR A 83 -4.19 16.90 7.65
CA THR A 83 -3.88 15.81 6.71
C THR A 83 -5.07 14.86 6.53
N ALA A 84 -5.45 14.61 5.28
CA ALA A 84 -6.36 13.53 4.93
C ALA A 84 -5.81 12.17 5.40
N SER A 85 -6.58 11.45 6.22
CA SER A 85 -6.13 10.24 6.90
C SER A 85 -7.24 9.20 6.97
N LEU A 86 -6.88 7.93 6.84
CA LEU A 86 -7.78 6.77 6.93
C LEU A 86 -7.20 5.76 7.92
N LEU A 87 -8.07 5.13 8.70
CA LEU A 87 -7.73 3.97 9.54
C LEU A 87 -8.46 2.74 9.00
N PHE A 88 -7.68 1.71 8.66
CA PHE A 88 -8.18 0.46 8.10
C PHE A 88 -8.18 -0.67 9.13
N ASP A 89 -9.18 -1.54 9.02
CA ASP A 89 -9.24 -2.81 9.75
C ASP A 89 -9.25 -3.96 8.73
N PHE A 90 -8.23 -4.81 8.80
CA PHE A 90 -8.09 -5.96 7.93
C PHE A 90 -8.85 -7.19 8.44
N GLY A 91 -9.37 -7.17 9.66
CA GLY A 91 -10.14 -8.25 10.28
C GLY A 91 -9.30 -9.44 10.77
N ILE A 92 -7.98 -9.41 10.54
CA ILE A 92 -7.02 -10.43 10.95
C ILE A 92 -5.68 -9.78 11.32
N GLU A 93 -4.94 -10.43 12.22
CA GLU A 93 -3.53 -10.13 12.46
C GLU A 93 -2.67 -10.80 11.38
N MET A 94 -1.72 -10.06 10.82
CA MET A 94 -0.85 -10.58 9.76
C MET A 94 0.49 -9.84 9.69
N GLN A 95 1.48 -10.53 9.16
CA GLN A 95 2.80 -9.98 8.83
C GLN A 95 2.97 -9.91 7.32
N GLY A 96 3.44 -8.78 6.80
CA GLY A 96 3.63 -8.60 5.37
C GLY A 96 4.17 -7.21 5.03
N GLY A 97 3.79 -6.72 3.84
CA GLY A 97 4.14 -5.38 3.39
C GLY A 97 2.89 -4.62 2.92
N LEU A 98 2.99 -3.29 2.93
CA LEU A 98 1.97 -2.40 2.38
C LEU A 98 2.29 -2.10 0.91
N GLN A 99 1.30 -2.24 0.03
CA GLN A 99 1.39 -1.78 -1.35
C GLN A 99 0.55 -0.52 -1.54
N LEU A 100 1.21 0.60 -1.85
CA LEU A 100 0.55 1.83 -2.28
C LEU A 100 0.57 1.90 -3.82
N VAL A 101 -0.61 2.05 -4.43
CA VAL A 101 -0.76 2.16 -5.88
C VAL A 101 -1.29 3.56 -6.18
N MET A 102 -0.46 4.36 -6.84
CA MET A 102 -0.76 5.77 -7.11
C MET A 102 -1.49 5.92 -8.45
N GLY A 103 -2.48 6.80 -8.50
CA GLY A 103 -3.01 7.33 -9.75
C GLY A 103 -2.43 8.71 -10.05
N MET A 104 -2.80 9.30 -11.19
CA MET A 104 -2.38 10.67 -11.51
C MET A 104 -2.91 11.69 -10.51
N PHE A 105 -2.00 12.40 -9.86
CA PHE A 105 -2.28 13.55 -8.98
C PHE A 105 -1.64 14.84 -9.52
N ALA A 106 -2.05 15.98 -8.97
CA ALA A 106 -1.57 17.29 -9.40
C ALA A 106 -0.11 17.53 -8.98
N GLY A 107 0.69 18.09 -9.88
CA GLY A 107 2.12 18.31 -9.66
C GLY A 107 2.99 17.15 -10.15
N LYS A 108 4.28 17.21 -9.84
CA LYS A 108 5.28 16.17 -10.15
C LYS A 108 6.14 15.78 -8.94
N GLU A 109 5.89 16.42 -7.80
CA GLU A 109 6.60 16.11 -6.56
C GLU A 109 6.05 14.83 -5.94
N PRO A 110 6.90 13.96 -5.37
CA PRO A 110 6.43 12.76 -4.69
C PRO A 110 5.44 13.08 -3.57
N ALA A 111 4.28 12.40 -3.57
CA ALA A 111 3.29 12.50 -2.51
C ALA A 111 3.84 11.89 -1.22
N GLN A 112 3.74 12.62 -0.11
CA GLN A 112 4.22 12.17 1.19
C GLN A 112 3.11 11.49 1.99
N PHE A 113 3.37 10.29 2.47
CA PHE A 113 2.47 9.49 3.29
C PHE A 113 3.10 9.22 4.65
N ARG A 114 2.32 9.33 5.72
CA ARG A 114 2.66 8.73 7.02
C ARG A 114 1.86 7.43 7.16
N VAL A 115 2.55 6.32 7.37
CA VAL A 115 1.95 5.00 7.54
C VAL A 115 2.18 4.55 8.97
N ARG A 116 1.10 4.15 9.64
CA ARG A 116 1.14 3.57 10.98
C ARG A 116 0.50 2.19 11.01
N PHE A 117 1.22 1.21 11.52
CA PHE A 117 0.71 -0.12 11.83
C PHE A 117 0.32 -0.22 13.30
N GLY A 118 -0.52 -1.21 13.63
CA GLY A 118 -0.87 -1.53 15.01
C GLY A 118 -1.78 -2.75 15.05
N GLU A 119 -1.64 -3.56 16.11
CA GLU A 119 -2.48 -4.74 16.37
C GLU A 119 -3.88 -4.33 16.85
N SER A 120 -4.04 -3.07 17.26
CA SER A 120 -5.32 -2.46 17.64
C SER A 120 -5.49 -1.06 17.07
N ALA A 121 -6.74 -0.59 17.01
CA ALA A 121 -7.06 0.77 16.60
C ALA A 121 -6.42 1.82 17.52
N SER A 122 -6.45 1.59 18.83
CA SER A 122 -5.79 2.47 19.82
C SER A 122 -4.28 2.52 19.61
N GLU A 123 -3.68 1.37 19.30
CA GLU A 123 -2.26 1.32 19.00
C GLU A 123 -1.95 2.11 17.72
N ALA A 124 -2.56 1.79 16.59
CA ALA A 124 -2.31 2.47 15.30
C ALA A 124 -2.52 3.99 15.37
N MET A 125 -3.39 4.46 16.26
CA MET A 125 -3.71 5.88 16.45
C MET A 125 -2.78 6.61 17.44
N SER A 126 -2.03 5.88 18.28
CA SER A 126 -1.10 6.47 19.25
C SER A 126 0.20 6.98 18.60
N ASP A 127 0.81 7.98 19.24
CA ASP A 127 2.12 8.49 18.85
C ASP A 127 3.25 7.66 19.46
N ILE A 128 4.41 7.62 18.78
CA ILE A 128 5.63 7.00 19.30
C ILE A 128 6.02 7.67 20.63
N GLY A 129 6.37 6.87 21.63
CA GLY A 129 6.81 7.35 22.94
C GLY A 129 5.69 7.95 23.80
N GLY A 130 4.42 7.84 23.37
CA GLY A 130 3.26 8.21 24.19
C GLY A 130 2.99 7.21 25.32
N GLU A 131 1.93 7.46 26.10
CA GLU A 131 1.55 6.66 27.28
C GLU A 131 1.35 5.15 26.97
N ALA A 132 1.03 4.81 25.72
CA ALA A 132 0.85 3.44 25.27
C ALA A 132 2.17 2.68 24.99
N GLY A 133 3.34 3.32 25.15
CA GLY A 133 4.64 2.66 24.98
C GLY A 133 4.99 2.28 23.54
N ALA A 134 4.30 2.86 22.57
CA ALA A 134 4.51 2.68 21.14
C ALA A 134 5.96 3.00 20.71
N THR A 135 6.69 2.06 20.12
CA THR A 135 8.01 2.35 19.53
C THR A 135 8.18 1.71 18.15
N ASN A 136 9.28 2.04 17.47
CA ASN A 136 9.73 1.39 16.23
C ASN A 136 10.80 0.31 16.51
N ASP A 137 10.94 -0.12 17.76
CA ASP A 137 11.95 -1.12 18.14
C ASP A 137 11.49 -2.49 17.66
N HIS A 138 12.37 -3.21 16.97
CA HIS A 138 12.14 -4.55 16.42
C HIS A 138 11.09 -4.67 15.29
N ALA A 139 10.18 -3.70 15.13
CA ALA A 139 9.27 -3.57 13.99
C ALA A 139 9.00 -2.09 13.67
N THR A 140 9.16 -1.68 12.40
CA THR A 140 8.84 -0.30 12.00
C THR A 140 7.32 -0.13 11.99
N ARG A 141 6.82 0.67 12.93
CA ARG A 141 5.40 0.92 13.10
C ARG A 141 4.95 2.19 12.41
N ASP A 142 5.68 3.29 12.59
CA ASP A 142 5.35 4.62 12.09
C ASP A 142 6.47 5.11 11.17
N LEU A 143 6.14 5.36 9.92
CA LEU A 143 7.09 5.73 8.88
C LEU A 143 6.53 6.76 7.90
N ALA A 144 7.42 7.62 7.41
CA ALA A 144 7.16 8.51 6.29
C ALA A 144 7.62 7.84 4.98
N ILE A 145 6.75 7.84 3.97
CA ILE A 145 6.99 7.27 2.64
C ILE A 145 6.72 8.33 1.59
N ALA A 146 7.67 8.49 0.66
CA ALA A 146 7.47 9.28 -0.54
C ALA A 146 7.02 8.37 -1.69
N ALA A 147 5.80 8.56 -2.19
CA ALA A 147 5.29 7.85 -3.36
C ALA A 147 5.56 8.69 -4.63
N PRO A 148 6.26 8.15 -5.62
CA PRO A 148 6.58 8.89 -6.84
C PRO A 148 5.32 9.19 -7.67
N TRP A 149 5.44 10.19 -8.52
CA TRP A 149 4.47 10.52 -9.57
C TRP A 149 4.56 9.51 -10.72
#